data_AF-W2ZVA8-F1
#
_entry.id   AF-W2ZVA8-F1
#
_cell.length_a   1.000
_cell.length_b   1.000
_cell.length_c   1.000
_cell.angle_alpha   90.00
_cell.angle_beta   90.00
_cell.angle_gamma   90.00
#
_symmetry.space_group_name_H-M   'P 1'
#
loop_
_entity.id
_entity.type
_entity.pdbx_description
1 polymer ?
#
loop_
_entity_poly.entity_id
_entity_poly.type
_entity_poly.pdbx_seq_one_letter_code
_entity_poly.pdbx_strand_id
1 'polypeptide(L)'
;MLYHFIQRIVLANDHRKLTIYADNCCGQNKNNFVIKMLLASAQTGELDVVELKFFVKGHTKNAVDRGFSLMRKKFAKEDVWTADQLLEVINDSLSSSALVHIPKENTTMKLFRTPVTEVYKDLKGVQRYQIFTMCEKKPGVVSCRVGPPNQPMD
;
A
#
# COMPACT_ATOMS: atom_id res chain seq x y z
N MET A 1 7.23 3.63 -3.29
CA MET A 1 6.93 2.19 -3.42
C MET A 1 5.53 1.95 -4.00
N LEU A 2 4.43 2.33 -3.30
CA LEU A 2 3.06 2.06 -3.78
C LEU A 2 2.76 2.65 -5.17
N TYR A 3 3.06 3.93 -5.40
CA TYR A 3 2.84 4.55 -6.71
C TYR A 3 3.67 3.89 -7.83
N HIS A 4 4.93 3.53 -7.54
CA HIS A 4 5.75 2.78 -8.49
C HIS A 4 5.11 1.44 -8.85
N PHE A 5 4.58 0.72 -7.86
CA PHE A 5 3.86 -0.54 -8.09
C PHE A 5 2.62 -0.33 -8.97
N ILE A 6 1.82 0.70 -8.69
CA ILE A 6 0.64 1.03 -9.50
C ILE A 6 1.05 1.30 -10.95
N GLN A 7 2.03 2.17 -11.18
CA GLN A 7 2.42 2.57 -12.54
C GLN A 7 3.13 1.45 -13.31
N ARG A 8 4.04 0.73 -12.66
CA ARG A 8 4.94 -0.24 -13.35
C ARG A 8 4.40 -1.66 -13.39
N ILE A 9 3.47 -2.02 -12.50
CA ILE A 9 2.93 -3.37 -12.42
C ILE A 9 1.44 -3.34 -12.72
N VAL A 10 0.65 -2.52 -12.02
CA VAL A 10 -0.82 -2.56 -12.18
C VAL A 10 -1.23 -2.02 -13.55
N LEU A 11 -0.88 -0.77 -13.86
CA LEU A 11 -1.26 -0.11 -15.11
C LEU A 11 -0.52 -0.71 -16.31
N ALA A 12 0.75 -1.11 -16.14
CA ALA A 12 1.52 -1.75 -17.21
C ALA A 12 0.94 -3.11 -17.65
N ASN A 13 0.18 -3.79 -16.79
CA ASN A 13 -0.52 -5.03 -17.10
C ASN A 13 -2.02 -4.82 -17.36
N ASP A 14 -2.44 -3.58 -17.66
CA ASP A 14 -3.83 -3.20 -17.96
C ASP A 14 -4.85 -3.59 -16.85
N HIS A 15 -4.39 -3.63 -15.61
CA HIS A 15 -5.27 -3.85 -14.47
C HIS A 15 -5.89 -2.53 -14.03
N ARG A 16 -7.22 -2.42 -14.14
CA ARG A 16 -7.97 -1.22 -13.73
C ARG A 16 -8.60 -1.32 -12.34
N LYS A 17 -8.53 -2.48 -11.69
CA LYS A 17 -9.07 -2.71 -10.34
C LYS A 17 -7.95 -3.10 -9.39
N LEU A 18 -7.86 -2.41 -8.26
CA LEU A 18 -6.80 -2.61 -7.29
C LEU A 18 -7.37 -2.77 -5.87
N THR A 19 -7.10 -3.91 -5.24
CA THR A 19 -7.38 -4.15 -3.83
C THR A 19 -6.06 -4.24 -3.05
N ILE A 20 -5.89 -3.37 -2.07
CA ILE A 20 -4.70 -3.29 -1.21
C ILE A 20 -5.09 -3.75 0.19
N TYR A 21 -4.32 -4.70 0.72
CA TYR A 21 -4.40 -5.11 2.13
C TYR A 21 -3.21 -4.51 2.87
N ALA A 22 -3.48 -3.78 3.95
CA ALA A 22 -2.46 -3.11 4.76
C ALA A 22 -2.68 -3.35 6.26
N ASP A 23 -1.60 -3.27 7.04
CA ASP A 23 -1.69 -3.25 8.49
C ASP A 23 -2.27 -1.91 8.99
N ASN A 24 -2.89 -1.94 10.16
CA ASN A 24 -3.56 -0.78 10.75
C ASN A 24 -2.56 0.16 11.46
N CYS A 25 -1.45 0.47 10.78
CA CYS A 25 -0.44 1.40 11.27
C CYS A 25 -0.88 2.85 10.97
N CYS A 26 -1.27 3.57 12.03
CA CYS A 26 -1.80 4.93 11.95
C CYS A 26 -0.85 5.93 11.25
N GLY A 27 0.46 5.81 11.50
CA GLY A 27 1.45 6.76 11.00
C GLY A 27 1.91 6.49 9.57
N GLN A 28 1.88 5.23 9.12
CA GLN A 28 2.50 4.82 7.86
C GLN A 28 1.48 4.55 6.77
N ASN A 29 0.48 3.70 7.03
CA ASN A 29 -0.43 3.22 6.00
C ASN A 29 -1.81 3.88 6.09
N LYS A 30 -2.26 4.16 7.30
CA LYS A 30 -3.58 4.76 7.55
C LYS A 30 -3.49 6.27 7.71
N ASN A 31 -3.00 6.94 6.67
CA ASN A 31 -2.87 8.38 6.61
C ASN A 31 -3.72 8.98 5.46
N ASN A 32 -4.07 10.27 5.58
CA ASN A 32 -4.86 10.97 4.57
C ASN A 32 -4.12 11.07 3.23
N PHE A 33 -2.80 11.15 3.25
CA PHE A 33 -2.00 11.30 2.04
C PHE A 33 -2.15 10.09 1.09
N VAL A 34 -2.05 8.87 1.60
CA VAL A 34 -2.23 7.62 0.83
C VAL A 34 -3.64 7.54 0.28
N ILE A 35 -4.65 7.84 1.10
CA ILE A 35 -6.06 7.83 0.66
C ILE A 35 -6.29 8.83 -0.47
N LYS A 36 -5.78 10.06 -0.33
CA LYS A 36 -5.90 11.11 -1.36
C LYS A 36 -5.17 10.74 -2.64
N MET A 37 -3.97 10.16 -2.55
CA MET A 37 -3.23 9.69 -3.72
C MET A 37 -4.02 8.61 -4.48
N LEU A 38 -4.60 7.64 -3.76
CA LEU A 38 -5.42 6.59 -4.38
C LEU A 38 -6.75 7.13 -4.93
N LEU A 39 -7.35 8.14 -4.28
CA LEU A 39 -8.52 8.84 -4.79
C LEU A 39 -8.20 9.58 -6.09
N ALA A 40 -7.03 10.22 -6.17
CA ALA A 40 -6.57 10.88 -7.39
C ALA A 40 -6.48 9.89 -8.56
N SER A 41 -5.85 8.73 -8.37
CA SER A 41 -5.76 7.68 -9.40
C SER A 41 -7.14 7.14 -9.85
N ALA A 42 -8.11 7.05 -8.94
CA ALA A 42 -9.47 6.67 -9.31
C ALA A 42 -10.19 7.79 -10.08
N GLN A 43 -9.98 9.04 -9.69
CA GLN A 43 -10.62 10.20 -10.31
C GLN A 43 -10.04 10.55 -11.68
N THR A 44 -8.76 10.31 -11.92
CA THR A 44 -8.11 10.50 -13.23
C THR A 44 -8.43 9.38 -14.22
N GLY A 45 -9.14 8.33 -13.79
CA GLY A 45 -9.50 7.18 -14.63
C GLY A 45 -8.36 6.17 -14.82
N GLU A 46 -7.21 6.35 -14.15
CA GLU A 46 -6.14 5.34 -14.15
C GLU A 46 -6.66 3.99 -13.61
N LEU A 47 -7.48 4.04 -12.56
CA LEU A 47 -8.10 2.87 -11.94
C LEU A 47 -9.62 3.05 -11.83
N ASP A 48 -10.38 2.07 -12.31
CA ASP A 48 -11.85 2.05 -12.20
C ASP A 48 -12.31 2.01 -10.74
N VAL A 49 -11.63 1.16 -9.95
CA VAL A 49 -11.97 0.87 -8.57
C VAL A 49 -10.70 0.61 -7.76
N VAL A 50 -10.59 1.33 -6.65
CA VAL A 50 -9.54 1.12 -5.64
C VAL A 50 -10.19 0.77 -4.31
N GLU A 51 -9.77 -0.35 -3.73
CA GLU A 51 -10.15 -0.75 -2.38
C GLU A 51 -8.92 -0.82 -1.47
N LEU A 52 -8.89 -0.01 -0.43
CA LEU A 52 -7.87 -0.08 0.61
C LEU A 52 -8.49 -0.69 1.87
N LYS A 53 -8.00 -1.87 2.26
CA LYS A 53 -8.51 -2.68 3.36
C LYS A 53 -7.44 -2.81 4.44
N PHE A 54 -7.80 -2.47 5.67
CA PHE A 54 -6.94 -2.55 6.83
C PHE A 54 -7.28 -3.75 7.68
N PHE A 55 -6.25 -4.49 8.13
CA PHE A 55 -6.44 -5.58 9.07
C PHE A 55 -6.92 -5.07 10.45
N VAL A 56 -7.68 -5.89 11.17
CA VAL A 56 -8.09 -5.60 12.55
C VAL A 56 -6.84 -5.59 13.45
N LYS A 57 -6.79 -4.65 14.42
CA LYS A 57 -5.67 -4.58 15.38
C LYS A 57 -5.54 -5.91 16.13
N GLY A 58 -4.31 -6.39 16.29
CA GLY A 58 -4.02 -7.65 17.00
C GLY A 58 -3.95 -8.90 16.11
N HIS A 59 -4.32 -8.82 14.83
CA HIS A 59 -4.16 -9.94 13.89
C HIS A 59 -2.89 -9.78 13.04
N THR A 60 -1.81 -10.41 13.49
CA THR A 60 -0.45 -10.31 12.91
C THR A 60 -0.20 -11.37 11.82
N LYS A 61 -1.09 -11.45 10.81
CA LYS A 61 -0.90 -12.36 9.66
C LYS A 61 -0.81 -11.60 8.35
N ASN A 62 0.08 -10.60 8.30
CA ASN A 62 0.40 -9.92 7.04
C ASN A 62 1.33 -10.80 6.21
N ALA A 63 1.03 -10.94 4.91
CA ALA A 63 1.90 -11.65 3.97
C ALA A 63 3.30 -11.02 3.90
N VAL A 64 3.38 -9.69 4.05
CA VAL A 64 4.64 -8.94 4.08
C VAL A 64 5.51 -9.36 5.26
N ASP A 65 4.95 -9.45 6.46
CA ASP A 65 5.67 -9.88 7.67
C ASP A 65 6.17 -11.33 7.55
N ARG A 66 5.38 -12.19 6.90
CA ARG A 66 5.80 -13.57 6.58
C ARG A 66 6.99 -13.57 5.61
N GLY A 67 6.97 -12.71 4.59
CA GLY A 67 8.10 -12.52 3.67
C GLY A 67 9.38 -12.13 4.40
N PHE A 68 9.31 -11.10 5.25
CA PHE A 68 10.45 -10.68 6.06
C PHE A 68 10.94 -11.76 7.04
N SER A 69 10.01 -12.55 7.59
CA SER A 69 10.37 -13.67 8.46
C SER A 69 11.12 -14.76 7.71
N LEU A 70 10.77 -15.03 6.45
CA LEU A 70 11.50 -15.97 5.60
C LEU A 70 12.90 -15.44 5.26
N MET A 71 13.01 -14.16 4.90
CA MET A 71 14.29 -13.49 4.65
C MET A 71 15.20 -13.56 5.87
N ARG A 72 14.68 -13.23 7.06
CA ARG A 72 15.43 -13.31 8.33
C ARG A 72 15.96 -14.71 8.61
N LYS A 73 15.17 -15.76 8.33
CA LYS A 73 15.60 -17.15 8.53
C LYS A 73 16.73 -17.57 7.59
N LYS A 74 16.76 -17.05 6.36
CA LYS A 74 17.84 -17.31 5.41
C LYS A 74 19.09 -16.52 5.78
N PHE A 75 18.93 -15.23 6.08
CA PHE A 75 19.99 -14.36 6.57
C PHE A 75 20.69 -14.95 7.81
N ALA A 76 19.95 -15.51 8.76
CA ALA A 76 20.55 -16.11 9.96
C ALA A 76 21.43 -17.36 9.69
N LYS A 77 21.48 -17.86 8.46
CA LYS A 77 22.28 -19.02 8.03
C LYS A 77 23.44 -18.65 7.12
N GLU A 78 23.56 -17.38 6.74
CA GLU A 78 24.56 -16.89 5.78
C GLU A 78 25.38 -15.75 6.38
N ASP A 79 26.67 -15.72 6.08
CA ASP A 79 27.58 -14.67 6.52
C ASP A 79 27.50 -13.47 5.58
N VAL A 80 26.67 -12.49 5.94
CA VAL A 80 26.43 -11.28 5.15
C VAL A 80 27.12 -10.08 5.81
N TRP A 81 28.15 -9.55 5.14
CA TRP A 81 28.99 -8.44 5.63
C TRP A 81 28.77 -7.14 4.87
N THR A 82 28.21 -7.19 3.66
CA THR A 82 27.94 -6.02 2.82
C THR A 82 26.47 -5.93 2.41
N ALA A 83 26.04 -4.72 2.03
CA ALA A 83 24.70 -4.50 1.50
C ALA A 83 24.47 -5.24 0.17
N ASP A 84 25.50 -5.40 -0.65
CA ASP A 84 25.40 -6.12 -1.93
C ASP A 84 25.18 -7.62 -1.69
N GLN A 85 25.91 -8.22 -0.73
CA GLN A 85 25.66 -9.59 -0.30
C GLN A 85 24.24 -9.77 0.24
N LEU A 86 23.72 -8.78 0.98
CA LEU A 86 22.33 -8.82 1.44
C LEU A 86 21.34 -8.84 0.27
N LEU A 87 21.59 -8.08 -0.80
CA LEU A 87 20.73 -8.06 -1.98
C LEU A 87 20.76 -9.40 -2.73
N GLU A 88 21.92 -10.04 -2.83
CA GLU A 88 22.08 -11.39 -3.41
C GLU A 88 21.26 -12.43 -2.63
N VAL A 89 21.43 -12.49 -1.31
CA VAL A 89 20.68 -13.42 -0.44
C VAL A 89 19.17 -13.21 -0.55
N ILE A 90 18.73 -11.95 -0.61
CA ILE A 90 17.33 -11.58 -0.78
C ILE A 90 16.82 -12.05 -2.14
N ASN A 91 17.52 -11.77 -3.24
CA ASN A 91 17.10 -12.21 -4.59
C ASN A 91 16.96 -13.73 -4.67
N ASP A 92 17.92 -14.48 -4.11
CA ASP A 92 17.87 -15.94 -4.09
C ASP A 92 16.79 -16.50 -3.16
N SER A 93 16.28 -15.71 -2.20
CA SER A 93 15.22 -16.12 -1.28
C SER A 93 13.81 -15.91 -1.84
N LEU A 94 13.70 -15.08 -2.88
CA LEU A 94 12.45 -14.55 -3.39
C LEU A 94 11.96 -15.36 -4.59
N SER A 95 11.20 -16.43 -4.35
CA SER A 95 10.58 -17.20 -5.43
C SER A 95 9.29 -16.57 -5.99
N SER A 96 8.69 -15.61 -5.27
CA SER A 96 7.35 -15.07 -5.57
C SER A 96 7.24 -13.54 -5.54
N SER A 97 8.34 -12.81 -5.31
CA SER A 97 8.29 -11.34 -5.20
C SER A 97 9.47 -10.71 -5.93
N ALA A 98 9.22 -9.60 -6.63
CA ALA A 98 10.27 -8.87 -7.32
C ALA A 98 10.96 -7.87 -6.37
N LEU A 99 12.29 -7.87 -6.36
CA LEU A 99 13.07 -6.82 -5.73
C LEU A 99 12.95 -5.53 -6.57
N VAL A 100 12.60 -4.42 -5.92
CA VAL A 100 12.55 -3.09 -6.57
C VAL A 100 13.50 -2.17 -5.84
N HIS A 101 14.59 -1.79 -6.50
CA HIS A 101 15.51 -0.78 -6.00
C HIS A 101 14.89 0.62 -6.17
N ILE A 102 14.67 1.31 -5.06
CA ILE A 102 14.18 2.70 -5.05
C ILE A 102 15.33 3.59 -4.55
N PRO A 103 15.96 4.40 -5.42
CA PRO A 103 17.07 5.25 -5.04
C PRO A 103 16.66 6.26 -3.96
N LYS A 104 17.61 6.66 -3.11
CA LYS A 104 17.36 7.59 -1.99
C LYS A 104 16.88 8.97 -2.48
N GLU A 105 17.30 9.38 -3.67
CA GLU A 105 16.89 10.63 -4.31
C GLU A 105 15.46 10.57 -4.88
N ASN A 106 14.77 9.42 -4.80
CA ASN A 106 13.41 9.30 -5.30
C ASN A 106 12.44 10.20 -4.51
N THR A 107 12.04 11.31 -5.14
CA THR A 107 11.11 12.31 -4.59
C THR A 107 9.67 12.10 -5.03
N THR A 108 9.33 11.01 -5.75
CA THR A 108 8.01 10.82 -6.35
C THR A 108 6.87 10.95 -5.32
N MET A 109 7.04 10.41 -4.10
CA MET A 109 6.03 10.56 -3.04
C MET A 109 5.96 11.97 -2.44
N LYS A 110 7.06 12.72 -2.47
CA LYS A 110 7.06 14.13 -2.04
C LYS A 110 6.34 15.01 -3.07
N LEU A 111 6.51 14.71 -4.37
CA LEU A 111 5.86 15.44 -5.45
C LEU A 111 4.33 15.33 -5.41
N PHE A 112 3.79 14.18 -5.03
CA PHE A 112 2.35 14.01 -4.87
C PHE A 112 1.78 14.78 -3.68
N ARG A 113 2.58 15.15 -2.68
CA ARG A 113 2.09 15.74 -1.42
C ARG A 113 1.42 17.08 -1.61
N THR A 114 2.04 17.99 -2.34
CA THR A 114 1.50 19.33 -2.59
C THR A 114 0.16 19.27 -3.35
N PRO A 115 0.07 18.68 -4.56
CA PRO A 115 -1.16 18.69 -5.35
C PRO A 115 -2.32 17.99 -4.63
N VAL A 116 -2.09 16.85 -3.97
CA VAL A 116 -3.21 16.17 -3.29
C VAL A 116 -3.68 16.91 -2.04
N THR A 117 -2.81 17.71 -1.40
CA THR A 117 -3.18 18.49 -0.22
C THR A 117 -3.99 19.73 -0.60
N GLU A 118 -3.68 20.34 -1.75
CA GLU A 118 -4.42 21.48 -2.28
C GLU A 118 -5.79 21.09 -2.85
N VAL A 119 -5.85 19.97 -3.58
CA VAL A 119 -7.07 19.53 -4.27
C VAL A 119 -8.08 18.86 -3.33
N TYR A 120 -7.60 18.10 -2.35
CA TYR A 120 -8.47 17.26 -1.51
C TYR A 120 -8.48 17.70 -0.05
N LYS A 121 -9.69 17.72 0.52
CA LYS A 121 -9.88 17.89 1.96
C LYS A 121 -9.45 16.63 2.71
N ASP A 122 -8.99 16.81 3.94
CA ASP A 122 -8.71 15.68 4.82
C ASP A 122 -10.00 14.96 5.20
N LEU A 123 -9.95 13.63 5.13
CA LEU A 123 -11.02 12.80 5.64
C LEU A 123 -10.95 12.79 7.17
N LYS A 124 -12.05 13.16 7.82
CA LYS A 124 -12.14 13.17 9.28
C LYS A 124 -12.33 11.75 9.81
N GLY A 125 -11.66 11.44 10.92
CA GLY A 125 -11.85 10.17 11.61
C GLY A 125 -11.34 8.94 10.83
N VAL A 126 -10.34 9.09 9.95
CA VAL A 126 -9.75 8.00 9.14
C VAL A 126 -9.51 6.74 9.97
N GLN A 127 -9.01 6.90 11.20
CA GLN A 127 -8.67 5.78 12.08
C GLN A 127 -9.84 4.85 12.41
N ARG A 128 -11.08 5.32 12.31
CA ARG A 128 -12.31 4.57 12.61
C ARG A 128 -12.69 3.56 11.53
N TYR A 129 -12.24 3.76 10.29
CA TYR A 129 -12.66 2.94 9.16
C TYR A 129 -11.64 1.87 8.83
N GLN A 130 -12.08 0.69 8.44
CA GLN A 130 -11.20 -0.40 8.00
C GLN A 130 -11.17 -0.54 6.48
N ILE A 131 -12.23 -0.11 5.79
CA ILE A 131 -12.34 -0.27 4.34
C ILE A 131 -12.61 1.10 3.73
N PHE A 132 -11.80 1.44 2.72
CA PHE A 132 -11.96 2.62 1.89
C PHE A 132 -12.14 2.17 0.45
N THR A 133 -13.17 2.69 -0.21
CA THR A 133 -13.45 2.38 -1.61
C THR A 133 -13.57 3.68 -2.39
N MET A 134 -12.82 3.77 -3.48
CA MET A 134 -12.81 4.88 -4.43
C MET A 134 -13.16 4.32 -5.81
N CYS A 135 -13.96 5.04 -6.58
CA CYS A 135 -14.42 4.59 -7.89
C CYS A 135 -14.48 5.75 -8.88
N GLU A 136 -14.04 5.51 -10.12
CA GLU A 136 -14.08 6.48 -11.21
C GLU A 136 -15.49 7.06 -11.42
N LYS A 137 -16.53 6.24 -11.29
CA LYS A 137 -17.93 6.65 -11.45
C LYS A 137 -18.42 7.62 -10.36
N LYS A 138 -17.67 7.79 -9.27
CA LYS A 138 -17.97 8.69 -8.16
C LYS A 138 -16.72 9.52 -7.83
N PRO A 139 -16.31 10.42 -8.75
CA PRO A 139 -15.05 11.15 -8.61
C PRO A 139 -15.06 12.01 -7.34
N GLY A 140 -13.91 12.08 -6.65
CA GLY A 140 -13.76 12.85 -5.42
C GLY A 140 -14.44 12.25 -4.17
N VAL A 141 -15.08 11.08 -4.26
CA VAL A 141 -15.78 10.44 -3.14
C VAL A 141 -15.01 9.23 -2.62
N VAL A 142 -14.80 9.18 -1.30
CA VAL A 142 -14.27 8.01 -0.59
C VAL A 142 -15.38 7.37 0.23
N SER A 143 -15.80 6.16 -0.15
CA SER A 143 -16.74 5.38 0.65
C SER A 143 -15.99 4.67 1.78
N CYS A 144 -16.44 4.84 3.02
CA CYS A 144 -15.74 4.33 4.20
C CYS A 144 -16.62 3.33 4.97
N ARG A 145 -16.03 2.24 5.47
CA ARG A 145 -16.72 1.25 6.33
C ARG A 145 -15.88 0.87 7.54
N VAL A 146 -16.54 0.60 8.67
CA VAL A 146 -15.88 0.26 9.95
C VAL A 146 -15.44 -1.21 10.00
N GLY A 147 -16.10 -2.10 9.24
CA GLY A 147 -15.76 -3.52 9.17
C GLY A 147 -16.44 -4.23 8.00
N PRO A 148 -16.28 -5.57 7.87
CA PRO A 148 -17.01 -6.36 6.88
C PRO A 148 -18.52 -6.27 7.11
N PRO A 149 -19.35 -6.51 6.07
CA PRO A 149 -20.79 -6.28 6.12
C PRO A 149 -21.57 -7.07 7.20
N ASN A 150 -20.95 -8.05 7.86
CA ASN A 150 -21.62 -8.98 8.79
C ASN A 150 -20.97 -9.08 10.20
N GLN A 151 -20.25 -8.06 10.68
CA GLN A 151 -19.82 -8.05 12.09
C GLN A 151 -20.81 -7.24 12.95
N PRO A 152 -21.44 -7.84 13.99
CA PRO A 152 -22.19 -7.09 14.97
C PRO A 152 -21.29 -6.01 15.58
N MET A 153 -21.85 -4.82 15.80
CA MET A 153 -21.22 -3.82 16.64
C MET A 153 -21.43 -4.29 18.08
N ASP A 154 -20.41 -4.92 18.66
CA ASP A 154 -20.32 -5.10 20.12
C ASP A 154 -19.99 -3.77 20.80
#